data_AF-T1EQG7-F1
#
_entry.id   AF-T1EQG7-F1
#
_cell.length_a   1.000
_cell.length_b   1.000
_cell.length_c   1.000
_cell.angle_alpha   90.00
_cell.angle_beta   90.00
_cell.angle_gamma   90.00
#
_symmetry.space_group_name_H-M   'P 1'
#
loop_
_entity.id
_entity.type
_entity.pdbx_description
1 polymer ?
#
loop_
_entity_poly.entity_id
_entity_poly.type
_entity_poly.pdbx_seq_one_letter_code
_entity_poly.pdbx_strand_id
1 'polypeptide(L)'
;MADDFKTVFPRKYYKKFFDENVRPDNRSLDECRPLHLEVGGLGTADGSSLVTIGNTKIICGVVSMQWTITCELVCLDYDGCLYDACCLALMAALANTNLKMYAKIEDGSEDLEEQISYQPTKESKKLSLTNKFFATTFALWNSKLILFDPTKEEEDLSRGTITIVCSANSDEYFIQKPGGCELTDEQLNFCLKHSKKRTELLLDMFNEKLHSTDEQ
;
A
#
# COMPACT_ATOMS: atom_id res chain seq x y z
N MET A 1 17.18 30.23 -8.07
CA MET A 1 18.35 30.14 -7.16
C MET A 1 18.29 28.90 -6.25
N ALA A 2 17.24 28.70 -5.45
CA ALA A 2 17.14 27.50 -4.59
C ALA A 2 16.97 26.21 -5.41
N ASP A 3 16.11 26.23 -6.43
CA ASP A 3 15.89 25.08 -7.33
C ASP A 3 17.16 24.74 -8.13
N ASP A 4 17.84 25.75 -8.69
CA ASP A 4 19.11 25.55 -9.40
C ASP A 4 20.16 24.87 -8.50
N PHE A 5 20.22 25.26 -7.22
CA PHE A 5 21.14 24.64 -6.25
C PHE A 5 20.72 23.20 -5.89
N LYS A 6 19.41 22.92 -5.76
CA LYS A 6 18.89 21.56 -5.56
C LYS A 6 19.29 20.66 -6.72
N THR A 7 19.19 21.14 -7.96
CA THR A 7 19.54 20.37 -9.16
C THR A 7 21.04 20.07 -9.24
N VAL A 8 21.90 21.06 -8.97
CA VAL A 8 23.36 20.88 -9.10
C VAL A 8 23.95 20.11 -7.91
N PHE A 9 23.46 20.35 -6.69
CA PHE A 9 23.99 19.73 -5.48
C PHE A 9 22.88 19.16 -4.58
N PRO A 10 22.15 18.12 -5.02
CA PRO A 10 20.98 17.60 -4.32
C PRO A 10 21.33 17.11 -2.91
N ARG A 11 22.40 16.32 -2.75
CA ARG A 11 22.83 15.86 -1.41
C ARG A 11 23.17 17.00 -0.44
N LYS A 12 23.81 18.08 -0.92
CA LYS A 12 24.15 19.22 -0.06
C LYS A 12 22.91 20.03 0.31
N TYR A 13 21.95 20.12 -0.61
CA TYR A 13 20.67 20.77 -0.35
C TYR A 13 19.93 20.04 0.77
N TYR A 14 19.60 18.76 0.61
CA TYR A 14 18.87 17.97 1.61
C TYR A 14 19.61 17.87 2.94
N LYS A 15 20.94 17.78 2.93
CA LYS A 15 21.74 17.77 4.15
C LYS A 15 21.50 19.01 5.02
N LYS A 16 21.37 20.21 4.43
CA LYS A 16 21.11 21.44 5.20
C LYS A 16 19.77 21.37 5.95
N PHE A 17 18.73 20.88 5.29
CA PHE A 17 17.40 20.72 5.89
C PHE A 17 17.41 19.68 7.02
N PHE A 18 18.05 18.54 6.78
CA PHE A 18 18.13 17.48 7.78
C PHE A 18 19.01 17.84 8.99
N ASP A 19 20.04 18.67 8.80
CA ASP A 19 20.84 19.22 9.91
C ASP A 19 19.97 20.14 10.80
N GLU A 20 18.89 20.73 10.27
CA GLU A 20 17.90 21.54 10.98
C GLU A 20 16.67 20.72 11.47
N ASN A 21 16.65 19.39 11.26
CA ASN A 21 15.52 18.49 11.52
C ASN A 21 14.21 18.84 10.79
N VAL A 22 14.30 19.52 9.65
CA VAL A 22 13.15 19.88 8.81
C VAL A 22 13.31 19.21 7.46
N ARG A 23 12.21 18.85 6.79
CA ARG A 23 12.23 18.39 5.39
C ARG A 23 11.96 19.57 4.44
N PRO A 24 12.38 19.49 3.16
CA PRO A 24 12.14 20.57 2.19
C PRO A 24 10.66 20.95 1.98
N ASP A 25 9.73 20.09 2.38
CA ASP A 25 8.27 20.30 2.36
C ASP A 25 7.69 20.76 3.71
N ASN A 26 8.56 21.14 4.67
CA ASN A 26 8.25 21.53 6.04
C ASN A 26 7.67 20.43 6.94
N ARG A 27 7.75 19.16 6.54
CA ARG A 27 7.38 18.04 7.42
C ARG A 27 8.49 17.71 8.42
N SER A 28 8.08 17.09 9.53
CA SER A 28 9.02 16.44 10.44
C SER A 28 9.60 15.16 9.83
N LEU A 29 10.67 14.63 10.43
CA LEU A 29 11.35 13.42 9.94
C LEU A 29 10.51 12.15 10.09
N ASP A 30 9.62 12.14 11.08
CA ASP A 30 8.68 11.07 11.45
C ASP A 30 7.28 11.24 10.85
N GLU A 31 7.03 12.35 10.15
CA GLU A 31 5.73 12.71 9.62
C GLU A 31 5.51 12.19 8.20
N CYS A 32 4.41 11.46 8.01
CA CYS A 32 4.01 10.92 6.71
C CYS A 32 3.20 11.94 5.91
N ARG A 33 3.20 11.82 4.57
CA ARG A 33 2.45 12.71 3.68
C ARG A 33 0.94 12.56 3.88
N PRO A 34 0.16 13.60 3.50
CA PRO A 34 -1.29 13.50 3.49
C PRO A 34 -1.74 12.31 2.62
N LEU A 35 -2.64 11.51 3.21
CA LEU A 35 -3.19 10.29 2.62
C LEU A 35 -4.64 10.54 2.22
N HIS A 36 -4.99 10.24 0.97
CA HIS A 36 -6.37 10.23 0.49
C HIS A 36 -6.69 8.87 -0.11
N LEU A 37 -7.77 8.25 0.40
CA LEU A 37 -8.25 6.94 -0.04
C LEU A 37 -9.68 7.08 -0.57
N GLU A 38 -9.87 6.63 -1.79
CA GLU A 38 -11.17 6.49 -2.44
C GLU A 38 -11.38 5.01 -2.78
N VAL A 39 -12.57 4.51 -2.43
CA VAL A 39 -12.93 3.10 -2.63
C VAL A 39 -14.10 3.06 -3.62
N GLY A 40 -14.06 2.15 -4.59
CA GLY A 40 -15.16 1.97 -5.54
C GLY A 40 -15.21 2.96 -6.70
N GLY A 41 -14.07 3.29 -7.32
CA GLY A 41 -13.99 4.25 -8.44
C GLY A 41 -14.14 3.65 -9.85
N LEU A 42 -13.97 2.33 -10.02
CA LEU A 42 -13.99 1.66 -11.33
C LEU A 42 -15.19 0.71 -11.45
N GLY A 43 -16.16 1.06 -12.30
CA GLY A 43 -17.37 0.24 -12.51
C GLY A 43 -17.14 -1.07 -13.27
N THR A 44 -15.99 -1.25 -13.92
CA THR A 44 -15.65 -2.49 -14.63
C THR A 44 -15.01 -3.56 -13.73
N ALA A 45 -14.57 -3.18 -12.53
CA ALA A 45 -13.92 -4.07 -11.57
C ALA A 45 -14.91 -4.51 -10.48
N ASP A 46 -14.75 -5.74 -9.97
CA ASP A 46 -15.58 -6.26 -8.88
C ASP A 46 -15.23 -5.60 -7.53
N GLY A 47 -14.02 -5.05 -7.42
CA GLY A 47 -13.57 -4.17 -6.35
C GLY A 47 -12.51 -3.21 -6.88
N SER A 48 -12.46 -1.98 -6.37
CA SER A 48 -11.46 -1.00 -6.81
C SER A 48 -11.15 0.02 -5.73
N SER A 49 -9.98 0.64 -5.85
CA SER A 49 -9.57 1.75 -4.99
C SER A 49 -8.59 2.67 -5.70
N LEU A 50 -8.59 3.94 -5.32
CA LEU A 50 -7.57 4.93 -5.66
C LEU A 50 -6.93 5.44 -4.36
N VAL A 51 -5.62 5.32 -4.27
CA VAL A 51 -4.83 5.82 -3.13
C VAL A 51 -3.91 6.92 -3.61
N THR A 52 -3.91 8.03 -2.90
CA THR A 52 -2.96 9.13 -3.07
C THR A 52 -2.19 9.33 -1.76
N ILE A 53 -0.86 9.21 -1.81
CA ILE A 53 0.06 9.54 -0.71
C ILE A 53 0.94 10.70 -1.17
N GLY A 54 0.61 11.92 -0.76
CA GLY A 54 1.21 13.12 -1.34
C GLY A 54 1.00 13.17 -2.86
N ASN A 55 2.09 13.06 -3.63
CA ASN A 55 2.04 12.99 -5.08
C ASN A 55 1.97 11.56 -5.63
N THR A 56 2.33 10.54 -4.84
CA THR A 56 2.26 9.14 -5.29
C THR A 56 0.81 8.71 -5.43
N LYS A 57 0.41 8.25 -6.63
CA LYS A 57 -0.96 7.84 -6.93
C LYS A 57 -0.99 6.43 -7.48
N ILE A 58 -1.73 5.54 -6.82
CA ILE A 58 -1.91 4.14 -7.22
C ILE A 58 -3.40 3.86 -7.36
N ILE A 59 -3.78 3.26 -8.48
CA ILE A 59 -5.10 2.68 -8.67
C ILE A 59 -5.00 1.16 -8.61
N CYS A 60 -5.93 0.53 -7.92
CA CYS A 60 -6.05 -0.92 -7.85
C CYS A 60 -7.45 -1.35 -8.32
N GLY A 61 -7.48 -2.35 -9.21
CA GLY A 61 -8.70 -3.02 -9.65
C GLY A 61 -8.61 -4.51 -9.35
N VAL A 62 -9.70 -5.07 -8.84
CA VAL A 62 -9.85 -6.49 -8.53
C VAL A 62 -10.92 -7.06 -9.43
N VAL A 63 -10.59 -8.13 -10.15
CA VAL A 63 -11.50 -8.87 -11.01
C VAL A 63 -11.54 -10.31 -10.55
N SER A 64 -12.73 -10.83 -10.30
CA SER A 64 -12.97 -12.20 -9.86
C SER A 64 -13.56 -13.04 -11.00
N MET A 65 -12.88 -14.15 -11.31
CA MET A 65 -13.31 -15.15 -12.27
C MET A 65 -13.30 -16.51 -11.59
N GLN A 66 -14.49 -16.99 -11.19
CA GLN A 66 -14.74 -18.30 -10.56
C GLN A 66 -13.77 -18.70 -9.43
N TRP A 67 -12.59 -19.23 -9.75
CA TRP A 67 -11.57 -19.68 -8.79
C TRP A 67 -10.35 -18.74 -8.71
N THR A 68 -10.31 -17.68 -9.52
CA THR A 68 -9.17 -16.78 -9.65
C THR A 68 -9.59 -15.36 -9.31
N ILE A 69 -8.85 -14.74 -8.39
CA ILE A 69 -8.92 -13.31 -8.11
C ILE A 69 -7.67 -12.68 -8.69
N THR A 70 -7.84 -11.79 -9.66
CA THR A 70 -6.75 -11.02 -10.26
C THR A 70 -6.77 -9.62 -9.67
N CYS A 71 -5.64 -9.18 -9.14
CA CYS A 71 -5.46 -7.83 -8.62
C CYS A 71 -4.50 -7.09 -9.55
N GLU A 72 -4.98 -6.03 -10.18
CA GLU A 72 -4.19 -5.17 -11.04
C GLU A 72 -3.88 -3.89 -10.27
N LEU A 73 -2.60 -3.56 -10.14
CA LEU A 73 -2.12 -2.31 -9.56
C LEU A 73 -1.43 -1.51 -10.64
N VAL A 74 -1.85 -0.26 -10.81
CA VAL A 74 -1.25 0.67 -11.76
C VAL A 74 -0.78 1.91 -11.02
N CYS A 75 0.50 2.21 -11.17
CA CYS A 75 1.08 3.45 -10.67
C CYS A 75 0.82 4.57 -11.67
N LEU A 76 0.04 5.57 -11.25
CA LEU A 76 -0.31 6.73 -12.06
C LEU A 76 0.74 7.83 -11.91
N ASP A 77 1.25 8.02 -10.69
CA ASP A 77 2.31 8.96 -10.38
C ASP A 77 3.22 8.36 -9.30
N TYR A 78 4.54 8.45 -9.50
CA TYR A 78 5.55 7.86 -8.63
C TYR A 78 6.44 8.95 -8.02
N ASP A 79 6.19 9.23 -6.74
CA ASP A 79 6.97 10.14 -5.91
C ASP A 79 7.44 9.45 -4.60
N GLY A 80 7.89 8.20 -4.69
CA GLY A 80 8.39 7.42 -3.55
C GLY A 80 7.29 6.76 -2.70
N CYS A 81 7.71 5.93 -1.75
CA CYS A 81 6.87 5.16 -0.85
C CYS A 81 5.86 4.24 -1.56
N LEU A 82 6.33 3.61 -2.65
CA LEU A 82 5.49 2.83 -3.56
C LEU A 82 4.79 1.65 -2.86
N TYR A 83 5.51 0.92 -2.01
CA TYR A 83 4.97 -0.25 -1.32
C TYR A 83 3.83 0.10 -0.37
N ASP A 84 3.94 1.21 0.36
CA ASP A 84 2.90 1.69 1.28
C ASP A 84 1.60 2.01 0.52
N ALA A 85 1.73 2.75 -0.59
CA ALA A 85 0.59 3.08 -1.44
C ALA A 85 -0.04 1.83 -2.09
N CYS A 86 0.78 0.89 -2.58
CA CYS A 86 0.33 -0.35 -3.20
C CYS A 86 -0.38 -1.28 -2.20
N CYS A 87 0.19 -1.51 -1.02
CA CYS A 87 -0.42 -2.35 0.01
C CYS A 87 -1.77 -1.77 0.46
N LEU A 88 -1.83 -0.46 0.69
CA LEU A 88 -3.09 0.19 1.08
C LEU A 88 -4.15 0.10 -0.03
N ALA A 89 -3.77 0.34 -1.29
CA ALA A 89 -4.67 0.24 -2.43
C ALA A 89 -5.19 -1.19 -2.59
N LEU A 90 -4.29 -2.19 -2.52
CA LEU A 90 -4.68 -3.59 -2.62
C LEU A 90 -5.67 -3.97 -1.51
N MET A 91 -5.40 -3.61 -0.27
CA MET A 91 -6.28 -3.90 0.86
C MET A 91 -7.64 -3.25 0.71
N ALA A 92 -7.69 -2.00 0.23
CA ALA A 92 -8.93 -1.27 0.03
C ALA A 92 -9.77 -1.85 -1.11
N ALA A 93 -9.14 -2.18 -2.24
CA ALA A 93 -9.82 -2.79 -3.37
C ALA A 93 -10.36 -4.19 -3.01
N LEU A 94 -9.56 -5.01 -2.32
CA LEU A 94 -9.98 -6.34 -1.86
C LEU A 94 -11.15 -6.26 -0.86
N ALA A 95 -11.12 -5.33 0.09
CA ALA A 95 -12.19 -5.18 1.07
C ALA A 95 -13.52 -4.75 0.44
N ASN A 96 -13.46 -4.05 -0.69
CA ASN A 96 -14.62 -3.65 -1.48
C ASN A 96 -14.96 -4.62 -2.63
N THR A 97 -14.33 -5.80 -2.67
CA THR A 97 -14.57 -6.77 -3.74
C THR A 97 -15.83 -7.58 -3.44
N ASN A 98 -16.74 -7.63 -4.40
CA ASN A 98 -17.90 -8.52 -4.38
C ASN A 98 -17.65 -9.73 -5.29
N LEU A 99 -17.53 -10.91 -4.68
CA LEU A 99 -17.32 -12.15 -5.41
C LEU A 99 -18.62 -12.65 -6.03
N LYS A 100 -18.60 -12.94 -7.33
CA LYS A 100 -19.71 -13.61 -8.03
C LYS A 100 -19.79 -15.06 -7.58
N MET A 101 -20.99 -15.53 -7.24
CA MET A 101 -21.19 -16.94 -6.91
C MET A 101 -21.44 -17.74 -8.19
N TYR A 102 -21.04 -19.01 -8.17
CA TYR A 102 -21.19 -19.92 -9.31
C TYR A 102 -21.94 -21.16 -8.86
N ALA A 103 -22.97 -21.54 -9.61
CA ALA A 103 -23.74 -22.76 -9.37
C ALA A 103 -23.29 -23.86 -10.34
N LYS A 104 -23.23 -25.11 -9.84
CA LYS A 104 -23.01 -26.30 -10.66
C LYS A 104 -24.26 -26.54 -11.49
N ILE A 105 -24.09 -26.73 -12.80
CA ILE A 105 -25.14 -27.23 -13.67
C ILE A 105 -24.76 -28.67 -14.03
N GLU A 106 -25.67 -29.59 -13.75
CA GLU A 106 -25.56 -30.98 -14.14
C GLU A 106 -26.37 -31.18 -15.42
N ASP A 107 -25.68 -31.29 -16.55
CA ASP A 107 -26.29 -31.71 -17.79
C ASP A 107 -26.54 -33.22 -17.68
N GLY A 108 -27.81 -33.62 -17.62
CA GLY A 108 -28.24 -35.01 -17.37
C GLY A 108 -27.98 -36.00 -18.52
N SER A 109 -26.87 -35.88 -19.24
CA SER A 109 -26.47 -36.85 -20.28
C SER A 109 -25.80 -38.06 -19.62
N GLU A 110 -26.41 -39.24 -19.76
CA GLU A 110 -25.95 -40.52 -19.19
C GLU A 110 -24.69 -41.12 -19.86
N ASP A 111 -24.07 -40.44 -20.84
CA ASP A 111 -22.91 -40.96 -21.58
C ASP A 111 -21.68 -40.05 -21.48
N LEU A 112 -20.63 -40.59 -20.85
CA LEU A 112 -19.19 -40.25 -20.89
C LEU A 112 -18.78 -38.80 -20.54
N GLU A 113 -18.13 -38.69 -19.38
CA GLU A 113 -17.56 -37.51 -18.73
C GLU A 113 -18.59 -36.42 -18.38
N GLU A 114 -19.01 -36.39 -17.10
CA GLU A 114 -19.76 -35.26 -16.53
C GLU A 114 -19.01 -33.96 -16.83
N GLN A 115 -19.45 -33.22 -17.86
CA GLN A 115 -18.94 -31.90 -18.14
C GLN A 115 -19.52 -30.94 -17.11
N ILE A 116 -18.88 -30.85 -15.95
CA ILE A 116 -19.28 -29.93 -14.87
C ILE A 116 -19.10 -28.49 -15.38
N SER A 117 -20.21 -27.84 -15.73
CA SER A 117 -20.22 -26.43 -16.08
C SER A 117 -20.70 -25.59 -14.90
N TYR A 118 -20.13 -24.39 -14.78
CA TYR A 118 -20.47 -23.45 -13.71
C TYR A 118 -20.95 -22.16 -14.34
N GLN A 119 -22.13 -21.70 -13.94
CA GLN A 119 -22.68 -20.43 -14.40
C GLN A 119 -22.71 -19.39 -13.28
N PRO A 120 -22.38 -18.12 -13.60
CA PRO A 120 -22.46 -17.03 -12.64
C PRO A 120 -23.91 -16.83 -12.22
N THR A 121 -24.17 -16.83 -10.91
CA THR A 121 -25.47 -16.48 -10.36
C THR A 121 -25.59 -14.96 -10.22
N LYS A 122 -26.81 -14.47 -9.98
CA LYS A 122 -27.05 -13.05 -9.65
C LYS A 122 -26.63 -12.69 -8.22
N GLU A 123 -26.23 -13.68 -7.43
CA GLU A 123 -25.82 -13.47 -6.05
C GLU A 123 -24.33 -13.15 -5.99
N SER A 124 -24.00 -12.15 -5.17
CA SER A 124 -22.63 -11.76 -4.89
C SER A 124 -22.38 -11.76 -3.40
N LYS A 125 -21.18 -12.17 -3.00
CA LYS A 125 -20.74 -12.17 -1.61
C LYS A 125 -19.52 -11.27 -1.44
N LYS A 126 -19.59 -10.32 -0.51
CA LYS A 126 -18.44 -9.47 -0.16
C LYS A 126 -17.28 -10.32 0.35
N LEU A 127 -16.08 -10.06 -0.15
CA LEU A 127 -14.86 -10.75 0.28
C LEU A 127 -14.56 -10.40 1.74
N SER A 128 -14.55 -11.40 2.62
CA SER A 128 -14.17 -11.21 4.02
C SER A 128 -12.66 -11.37 4.17
N LEU A 129 -12.00 -10.29 4.57
CA LEU A 129 -10.56 -10.29 4.83
C LEU A 129 -10.28 -10.64 6.29
N THR A 130 -9.77 -11.84 6.53
CA THR A 130 -9.41 -12.31 7.87
C THR A 130 -8.23 -11.54 8.46
N ASN A 131 -7.24 -11.19 7.62
CA ASN A 131 -6.09 -10.42 8.03
C ASN A 131 -5.93 -9.18 7.16
N LYS A 132 -5.64 -8.05 7.79
CA LYS A 132 -5.35 -6.77 7.13
C LYS A 132 -3.89 -6.44 7.38
N PHE A 133 -3.20 -5.95 6.35
CA PHE A 133 -1.79 -5.61 6.46
C PHE A 133 -1.51 -4.24 5.84
N PHE A 134 -0.58 -3.51 6.44
CA PHE A 134 -0.18 -2.19 5.95
C PHE A 134 1.34 -2.09 5.94
N ALA A 135 1.89 -1.50 4.89
CA ALA A 135 3.32 -1.27 4.75
C ALA A 135 3.69 0.12 5.27
N THR A 136 4.86 0.20 5.89
CA THR A 136 5.54 1.44 6.25
C THR A 136 6.98 1.40 5.72
N THR A 137 7.32 2.36 4.86
CA THR A 137 8.65 2.49 4.28
C THR A 137 9.47 3.57 4.98
N PHE A 138 10.73 3.25 5.27
CA PHE A 138 11.71 4.15 5.84
C PHE A 138 12.95 4.26 4.94
N ALA A 139 13.50 5.47 4.83
CA ALA A 139 14.78 5.70 4.17
C ALA A 139 15.87 6.00 5.21
N LEU A 140 17.05 5.40 5.02
CA LEU A 140 18.24 5.64 5.83
C LEU A 140 19.12 6.71 5.20
N TRP A 141 19.12 7.88 5.81
CA TRP A 141 19.99 8.98 5.43
C TRP A 141 21.29 8.96 6.23
N ASN A 142 22.43 8.98 5.53
CA ASN A 142 23.78 8.94 6.11
C ASN A 142 24.00 7.84 7.18
N SER A 143 23.28 6.71 7.08
CA SER A 143 23.33 5.58 8.03
C SER A 143 22.91 5.90 9.48
N LYS A 144 22.36 7.09 9.75
CA LYS A 144 22.01 7.52 11.12
C LYS A 144 20.57 8.01 11.22
N LEU A 145 20.14 8.81 10.25
CA LEU A 145 18.83 9.44 10.25
C LEU A 145 17.83 8.54 9.51
N ILE A 146 16.67 8.33 10.12
CA ILE A 146 15.59 7.52 9.55
C ILE A 146 14.48 8.48 9.14
N LEU A 147 14.11 8.45 7.87
CA LEU A 147 13.04 9.24 7.29
C LEU A 147 11.82 8.36 7.07
N PHE A 148 10.65 8.84 7.46
CA PHE A 148 9.38 8.16 7.26
C PHE A 148 8.76 8.62 5.93
N ASP A 149 8.16 7.69 5.19
CA ASP A 149 7.47 7.99 3.93
C ASP A 149 8.34 8.90 3.02
N PRO A 150 9.48 8.37 2.55
CA PRO A 150 10.43 9.13 1.76
C PRO A 150 9.84 9.55 0.41
N THR A 151 10.19 10.74 -0.07
CA THR A 151 9.90 11.13 -1.47
C THR A 151 10.85 10.40 -2.41
N LYS A 152 10.57 10.44 -3.71
CA LYS A 152 11.44 9.79 -4.70
C LYS A 152 12.89 10.28 -4.59
N GLU A 153 13.11 11.58 -4.47
CA GLU A 153 14.48 12.10 -4.34
C GLU A 153 15.14 11.66 -3.04
N GLU A 154 14.39 11.54 -1.94
CA GLU A 154 14.96 11.06 -0.69
C GLU A 154 15.32 9.57 -0.76
N GLU A 155 14.49 8.74 -1.40
CA GLU A 155 14.81 7.34 -1.70
C GLU A 155 16.12 7.26 -2.51
N ASP A 156 16.20 8.01 -3.62
CA ASP A 156 17.35 8.03 -4.54
C ASP A 156 18.66 8.50 -3.87
N LEU A 157 18.55 9.48 -2.97
CA LEU A 157 19.71 10.09 -2.30
C LEU A 157 20.12 9.32 -1.03
N SER A 158 19.21 8.55 -0.44
CA SER A 158 19.43 7.72 0.75
C SER A 158 20.49 6.63 0.49
N ARG A 159 21.01 6.04 1.57
CA ARG A 159 21.97 4.92 1.47
C ARG A 159 21.28 3.56 1.43
N GLY A 160 19.97 3.52 1.65
CA GLY A 160 19.19 2.30 1.70
C GLY A 160 17.79 2.58 2.24
N THR A 161 16.87 1.69 1.93
CA THR A 161 15.49 1.72 2.39
C THR A 161 15.15 0.44 3.14
N ILE A 162 14.14 0.51 3.98
CA ILE A 162 13.54 -0.64 4.65
C ILE A 162 12.03 -0.45 4.61
N THR A 163 11.32 -1.46 4.12
CA THR A 163 9.85 -1.50 4.12
C THR A 163 9.42 -2.59 5.09
N ILE A 164 8.56 -2.24 6.03
CA ILE A 164 8.01 -3.17 7.03
C ILE A 164 6.52 -3.26 6.79
N VAL A 165 6.03 -4.46 6.53
CA VAL A 165 4.60 -4.75 6.44
C VAL A 165 4.16 -5.37 7.74
N CYS A 166 3.22 -4.73 8.43
CA CYS A 166 2.65 -5.22 9.67
C CYS A 166 1.26 -5.76 9.42
N SER A 167 0.95 -6.89 10.05
CA SER A 167 -0.41 -7.36 10.22
C SER A 167 -1.14 -6.50 11.27
N ALA A 168 -2.42 -6.24 11.05
CA ALA A 168 -3.29 -5.53 11.98
C ALA A 168 -3.80 -6.43 13.12
N ASN A 169 -3.89 -7.74 12.86
CA ASN A 169 -4.54 -8.70 13.76
C ASN A 169 -3.53 -9.63 14.47
N SER A 170 -2.28 -9.64 14.05
CA SER A 170 -1.20 -10.48 14.59
C SER A 170 0.10 -9.67 14.75
N ASP A 171 0.99 -10.10 15.64
CA ASP A 171 2.33 -9.52 15.79
C ASP A 171 3.31 -10.02 14.72
N GLU A 172 2.82 -10.18 13.48
CA GLU A 172 3.59 -10.65 12.34
C GLU A 172 4.09 -9.48 11.51
N TYR A 173 5.38 -9.54 11.16
CA TYR A 173 6.07 -8.53 10.37
C TYR A 173 6.70 -9.20 9.15
N PHE A 174 6.55 -8.57 7.99
CA PHE A 174 7.36 -8.86 6.82
C PHE A 174 8.32 -7.70 6.59
N ILE A 175 9.62 -7.99 6.52
CA ILE A 175 10.65 -6.96 6.42
C ILE A 175 11.35 -7.13 5.08
N GLN A 176 11.32 -6.08 4.27
CA GLN A 176 12.04 -6.01 3.01
C GLN A 176 13.14 -4.95 3.11
N LYS A 177 14.39 -5.40 3.01
CA LYS A 177 15.58 -4.55 2.97
C LYS A 177 16.36 -4.85 1.70
N PRO A 178 16.15 -4.10 0.59
CA PRO A 178 16.74 -4.39 -0.71
C PRO A 178 18.25 -4.05 -0.84
N GLY A 179 19.00 -4.13 0.27
CA GLY A 179 20.42 -3.76 0.34
C GLY A 179 20.65 -2.34 0.84
N GLY A 180 21.81 -1.76 0.51
CA GLY A 180 22.20 -0.43 0.94
C GLY A 180 23.14 -0.44 2.16
N CYS A 181 22.87 0.41 3.16
CA CYS A 181 23.66 0.46 4.38
C CYS A 181 23.22 -0.55 5.44
N GLU A 182 24.16 -0.89 6.32
CA GLU A 182 23.89 -1.64 7.54
C GLU A 182 22.87 -0.91 8.42
N LEU A 183 22.05 -1.69 9.11
CA LEU A 183 21.02 -1.21 10.03
C LEU A 183 21.37 -1.77 11.41
N THR A 184 21.44 -0.92 12.43
CA THR A 184 21.67 -1.40 13.80
C THR A 184 20.38 -2.00 14.38
N ASP A 185 20.51 -2.88 15.37
CA ASP A 185 19.34 -3.47 16.05
C ASP A 185 18.45 -2.40 16.70
N GLU A 186 19.05 -1.32 17.21
CA GLU A 186 18.31 -0.18 17.76
C GLU A 186 17.45 0.51 16.68
N GLN A 187 18.02 0.75 15.50
CA GLN A 187 17.30 1.35 14.37
C GLN A 187 16.20 0.43 13.86
N LEU A 188 16.45 -0.89 13.80
CA LEU A 188 15.44 -1.86 13.39
C LEU A 188 14.27 -1.90 14.37
N ASN A 189 14.54 -1.98 15.67
CA ASN A 189 13.51 -1.96 16.72
C ASN A 189 12.71 -0.66 16.71
N PHE A 190 13.37 0.46 16.44
CA PHE A 190 12.71 1.74 16.25
C PHE A 190 11.74 1.71 15.06
N CYS A 191 12.17 1.24 13.89
CA CYS A 191 11.29 1.10 12.72
C CYS A 191 10.11 0.16 12.99
N LEU A 192 10.34 -0.98 13.66
CA LEU A 192 9.28 -1.94 13.99
C LEU A 192 8.20 -1.32 14.89
N LYS A 193 8.62 -0.66 15.97
CA LYS A 193 7.71 0.01 16.91
C LYS A 193 6.86 1.08 16.21
N HIS A 194 7.49 1.88 15.37
CA HIS A 194 6.80 2.95 14.65
C HIS A 194 5.89 2.43 13.53
N SER A 195 6.29 1.34 12.84
CA SER A 195 5.45 0.69 11.83
C SER A 195 4.16 0.14 12.45
N LYS A 196 4.24 -0.49 13.63
CA LYS A 196 3.06 -0.98 14.34
C LYS A 196 2.10 0.16 14.70
N LYS A 197 2.61 1.24 15.28
CA LYS A 197 1.80 2.43 15.60
C LYS A 197 1.13 3.02 14.36
N ARG A 198 1.84 3.08 13.22
CA ARG A 198 1.29 3.58 11.96
C ARG A 198 0.22 2.65 11.39
N THR A 199 0.39 1.34 11.56
CA THR A 199 -0.58 0.31 11.12
C THR A 199 -1.92 0.46 11.84
N GLU A 200 -1.89 0.73 13.15
CA GLU A 200 -3.09 1.02 13.96
C GLU A 200 -3.83 2.25 13.42
N LEU A 201 -3.11 3.35 13.16
CA LEU A 201 -3.71 4.58 12.60
C LEU A 201 -4.31 4.37 11.20
N LEU A 202 -3.61 3.61 10.34
CA LEU A 202 -4.10 3.30 9.00
C LEU A 202 -5.32 2.38 9.04
N LEU A 203 -5.38 1.45 9.99
CA LEU A 203 -6.53 0.57 10.20
C LEU A 203 -7.79 1.35 10.56
N ASP A 204 -7.67 2.32 11.47
CA ASP A 204 -8.80 3.17 11.88
C ASP A 204 -9.34 3.97 10.68
N MET A 205 -8.46 4.68 9.97
CA MET A 205 -8.83 5.41 8.75
C MET A 205 -9.43 4.51 7.66
N PHE A 206 -8.90 3.29 7.52
CA PHE A 206 -9.36 2.31 6.56
C PHE A 206 -10.79 1.86 6.86
N ASN A 207 -11.08 1.53 8.12
CA ASN A 207 -12.43 1.11 8.53
C ASN A 207 -13.43 2.25 8.38
N GLU A 208 -13.08 3.49 8.73
CA GLU A 208 -13.93 4.68 8.53
C GLU A 208 -14.33 4.85 7.06
N LYS A 209 -13.36 4.73 6.13
CA LYS A 209 -13.62 4.88 4.70
C LYS A 209 -14.48 3.75 4.13
N LEU A 210 -14.28 2.52 4.58
CA LEU A 210 -15.13 1.40 4.15
C LEU A 210 -16.58 1.59 4.60
N HIS A 211 -16.81 2.02 5.84
CA HIS A 211 -18.17 2.30 6.33
C HIS A 211 -18.86 3.40 5.53
N SER A 212 -18.14 4.47 5.18
CA SER A 212 -18.71 5.56 4.37
C SER A 212 -19.13 5.14 2.95
N THR A 213 -18.57 4.03 2.44
CA THR A 213 -18.89 3.51 1.10
C THR A 213 -20.09 2.56 1.13
N ASP A 214 -20.28 1.81 2.21
CA ASP A 214 -21.43 0.90 2.38
C ASP A 214 -22.76 1.66 2.60
N GLU A 215 -22.71 2.94 2.97
CA GLU A 215 -23.89 3.81 3.16
C GLU A 215 -24.36 4.55 1.89
N GLN A 216 -23.62 4.45 0.78
CA GLN A 216 -23.94 5.09 -0.52
C GLN A 216 -24.53 4.10 -1.53
#